data_AF-A0A7W1YLU6-F1
#
_entry.id   AF-A0A7W1YLU6-F1
#
_cell.length_a   1.000
_cell.length_b   1.000
_cell.length_c   1.000
_cell.angle_alpha   90.00
_cell.angle_beta   90.00
_cell.angle_gamma   90.00
#
_symmetry.space_group_name_H-M   'P 1'
#
loop_
_entity.id
_entity.type
_entity.pdbx_description
1 polymer ?
#
loop_
_entity_poly.entity_id
_entity_poly.type
_entity_poly.pdbx_seq_one_letter_code
_entity_poly.pdbx_strand_id
1 'polypeptide(L)'
;MPRKPHPYDWDRYFGPHAHRRRGPLGLLSFTTVAGIMLAALIILGNVDFKAYAIQTEARDRLTITPLWATAYARQTTTAQA
;
A
#
# COMPACT_ATOMS: atom_id res chain seq x y z
N MET A 1 15.08 36.02 8.20
CA MET A 1 14.03 36.68 7.39
C MET A 1 14.09 36.09 5.98
N PRO A 2 12.97 35.63 5.39
CA PRO A 2 12.97 35.17 4.01
C PRO A 2 13.37 36.32 3.08
N ARG A 3 14.25 36.06 2.11
CA ARG A 3 14.66 37.08 1.13
C ARG A 3 13.44 37.52 0.33
N LYS A 4 13.19 38.83 0.26
CA LYS A 4 12.11 39.39 -0.57
C LYS A 4 12.42 39.10 -2.05
N PRO A 5 11.41 38.80 -2.88
CA PRO A 5 11.61 38.58 -4.31
C PRO A 5 12.25 39.82 -4.95
N HIS A 6 13.38 39.65 -5.62
CA HIS A 6 14.07 40.71 -6.36
C HIS A 6 13.70 40.62 -7.85
N PRO A 7 13.54 41.74 -8.57
CA PRO A 7 13.24 41.72 -10.01
C PRO A 7 14.19 40.84 -10.85
N TYR A 8 15.47 40.78 -10.48
CA TYR A 8 16.50 39.94 -11.12
C TYR A 8 16.40 38.43 -10.79
N ASP A 9 15.56 38.03 -9.85
CA ASP A 9 15.33 36.60 -9.58
C ASP A 9 14.68 35.91 -10.78
N TRP A 10 13.89 36.64 -11.58
CA TRP A 10 13.31 36.12 -12.81
C TRP A 10 14.40 35.64 -13.79
N ASP A 11 15.38 36.49 -14.09
CA ASP A 11 16.51 36.14 -14.96
C ASP A 11 17.39 35.03 -14.37
N ARG A 12 17.49 34.97 -13.04
CA ARG A 12 18.26 33.94 -12.35
C ARG A 12 17.63 32.55 -12.44
N TYR A 13 16.30 32.45 -12.46
CA TYR A 13 15.58 31.18 -12.51
C TYR A 13 15.12 30.77 -13.91
N PHE A 14 14.91 31.73 -14.80
CA PHE A 14 14.34 31.51 -16.14
C PHE A 14 15.19 32.08 -17.28
N GLY A 15 16.29 32.78 -16.98
CA GLY A 15 17.19 33.30 -17.99
C GLY A 15 18.08 32.22 -18.63
N PRO A 16 18.78 32.56 -19.73
CA PRO A 16 19.61 31.61 -20.49
C PRO A 16 20.79 31.02 -19.69
N HIS A 17 21.18 31.68 -18.59
CA HIS A 17 22.23 31.23 -17.66
C HIS A 17 21.65 30.62 -16.36
N ALA A 18 20.33 30.45 -16.28
CA ALA A 18 19.71 29.84 -15.11
C ALA A 18 20.24 28.41 -14.93
N HIS A 19 20.52 28.05 -13.67
CA HIS A 19 21.03 26.72 -13.35
C HIS A 19 19.99 25.68 -13.81
N ARG A 20 20.33 24.90 -14.84
CA ARG A 20 19.43 23.92 -15.44
C ARG A 20 19.01 22.94 -14.35
N ARG A 21 17.76 23.07 -13.89
CA ARG A 21 17.14 22.07 -13.01
C ARG A 21 17.24 20.74 -13.74
N ARG A 22 17.76 19.71 -13.04
CA ARG A 22 18.11 18.37 -13.55
C ARG A 22 17.23 18.04 -14.75
N GLY A 23 17.84 18.03 -15.93
CA GLY A 23 17.12 18.01 -17.21
C GLY A 23 16.32 16.71 -17.43
N PRO A 24 16.05 16.31 -18.67
CA PRO A 24 15.22 15.13 -18.95
C PRO A 24 15.68 13.84 -18.22
N LEU A 25 16.98 13.69 -17.96
CA LEU A 25 17.54 12.60 -17.18
C LEU A 25 17.13 12.62 -15.69
N GLY A 26 16.99 13.80 -15.10
CA GLY A 26 16.53 13.95 -13.71
C GLY A 26 15.02 13.72 -13.57
N LEU A 27 14.25 14.08 -14.60
CA LEU A 27 12.85 13.71 -14.68
C LEU A 27 12.70 12.19 -14.75
N LEU A 28 13.47 11.56 -15.66
CA LEU A 28 13.43 10.12 -15.87
C LEU A 28 13.80 9.33 -14.61
N SER A 29 14.84 9.77 -13.89
CA SER A 29 15.20 9.11 -12.62
C SER A 29 14.11 9.25 -11.57
N PHE A 30 13.52 10.44 -11.42
CA PHE A 30 12.44 10.67 -10.47
C PHE A 30 11.19 9.86 -10.80
N THR A 31 10.75 9.84 -12.06
CA THR A 31 9.59 9.06 -12.49
C THR A 31 9.81 7.57 -12.34
N THR A 32 11.04 7.09 -12.60
CA THR A 32 11.39 5.67 -12.42
C THR A 32 11.32 5.26 -10.95
N VAL A 33 11.91 6.06 -10.04
CA VAL A 33 11.86 5.78 -8.60
C VAL A 33 10.42 5.83 -8.08
N ALA A 34 9.64 6.84 -8.48
CA ALA A 34 8.24 6.95 -8.11
C ALA A 34 7.41 5.76 -8.61
N GLY A 35 7.65 5.31 -9.85
CA GLY A 35 6.98 4.15 -10.43
C GLY A 35 7.30 2.85 -9.70
N ILE A 36 8.57 2.61 -9.37
CA ILE A 36 9.00 1.44 -8.59
C ILE A 36 8.33 1.44 -7.20
N MET A 37 8.30 2.60 -6.54
CA MET A 37 7.69 2.72 -5.21
C MET A 37 6.18 2.43 -5.25
N LEU A 38 5.48 2.94 -6.27
CA LEU A 38 4.06 2.64 -6.46
C LEU A 38 3.81 1.16 -6.73
N ALA A 39 4.62 0.53 -7.59
CA ALA A 39 4.52 -0.89 -7.88
C ALA A 39 4.73 -1.75 -6.61
N ALA A 40 5.72 -1.40 -5.79
CA ALA A 40 5.97 -2.07 -4.51
C ALA A 40 4.75 -1.97 -3.57
N LEU A 41 4.16 -0.78 -3.42
CA LEU A 41 2.97 -0.59 -2.59
C LEU A 41 1.77 -1.42 -3.07
N ILE A 42 1.56 -1.51 -4.39
CA ILE A 42 0.49 -2.32 -4.96
C ILE A 42 0.73 -3.81 -4.67
N ILE A 43 1.97 -4.30 -4.84
CA ILE A 43 2.29 -5.70 -4.59
C ILE A 43 2.09 -6.04 -3.11
N LEU A 44 2.64 -5.24 -2.19
CA LEU A 44 2.47 -5.47 -0.75
C LEU A 44 0.99 -5.39 -0.34
N GLY A 45 0.26 -4.38 -0.79
CA GLY A 45 -1.17 -4.23 -0.47
C GLY A 45 -2.03 -5.39 -0.97
N ASN A 46 -1.70 -5.98 -2.14
CA ASN A 46 -2.41 -7.16 -2.65
C ASN A 46 -2.15 -8.43 -1.83
N VAL A 47 -0.95 -8.58 -1.25
CA VAL A 47 -0.63 -9.72 -0.39
C VAL A 47 -1.44 -9.63 0.91
N ASP A 48 -1.50 -8.44 1.52
CA ASP A 48 -2.23 -8.22 2.76
C ASP A 48 -3.75 -8.35 2.56
N PHE A 49 -4.29 -7.86 1.44
CA PHE A 49 -5.71 -8.01 1.13
C PHE A 49 -6.12 -9.48 0.98
N LYS A 50 -5.31 -10.30 0.30
CA LYS A 50 -5.57 -11.74 0.15
C LYS A 50 -5.49 -12.47 1.49
N ALA A 51 -4.49 -12.15 2.31
CA ALA A 51 -4.34 -12.75 3.64
C ALA A 51 -5.53 -12.38 4.56
N TYR A 52 -5.98 -11.12 4.49
CA TYR A 52 -7.13 -10.64 5.25
C TYR A 52 -8.43 -11.33 4.79
N ALA A 53 -8.67 -11.44 3.48
CA ALA A 53 -9.84 -12.11 2.93
C ALA A 53 -9.94 -13.59 3.37
N ILE A 54 -8.81 -14.31 3.35
CA ILE A 54 -8.75 -15.71 3.80
C ILE A 54 -9.06 -15.81 5.31
N GLN A 55 -8.54 -14.88 6.13
CA GLN A 55 -8.83 -14.88 7.56
C GLN A 55 -10.31 -14.55 7.86
N THR A 56 -10.92 -13.63 7.11
CA THR A 56 -12.35 -13.31 7.29
C THR A 56 -13.24 -14.48 6.88
N GLU A 57 -12.95 -15.14 5.76
CA GLU A 57 -13.70 -16.35 5.36
C GLU A 57 -13.56 -17.48 6.38
N ALA A 58 -12.37 -17.67 6.94
CA ALA A 58 -12.15 -18.67 8.00
C ALA A 58 -12.93 -18.32 9.27
N ARG A 59 -12.98 -17.04 9.65
CA ARG A 59 -13.72 -16.56 10.82
C ARG A 59 -15.22 -16.72 10.65
N ASP A 60 -15.76 -16.41 9.47
CA ASP A 60 -17.19 -16.56 9.18
C ASP A 60 -17.62 -18.03 9.16
N ARG A 61 -16.77 -18.94 8.69
CA ARG A 61 -17.06 -20.39 8.79
C ARG A 61 -17.10 -20.89 10.24
N LEU A 62 -16.26 -20.33 11.11
CA LEU A 62 -16.23 -20.67 12.53
C LEU A 62 -17.42 -20.11 13.31
N THR A 63 -18.03 -19.01 12.85
CA THR A 63 -19.25 -18.45 13.46
C THR A 63 -20.53 -19.08 12.91
N ILE A 64 -20.54 -19.51 11.65
CA ILE A 64 -21.70 -20.20 11.04
C ILE A 64 -21.87 -21.62 11.58
N THR A 65 -20.78 -22.31 11.92
CA THR A 65 -20.86 -23.63 12.56
C THR A 65 -21.02 -23.43 14.07
N PRO A 66 -22.18 -23.70 14.66
CA PRO A 66 -22.31 -23.55 16.09
C PRO A 66 -21.39 -24.58 16.76
N LEU A 67 -20.37 -24.11 17.49
CA LEU A 67 -19.46 -25.00 18.22
C LEU A 67 -20.24 -25.98 19.13
N TRP A 68 -21.38 -25.54 19.65
CA TRP A 68 -22.31 -26.40 20.40
C TRP A 68 -22.84 -27.58 19.59
N ALA A 69 -23.14 -27.41 18.30
CA ALA A 69 -23.66 -28.48 17.45
C ALA A 69 -22.59 -29.56 17.21
N THR A 70 -21.33 -29.16 17.01
CA THR A 70 -20.21 -30.10 16.89
C THR A 70 -19.90 -30.81 18.22
N ALA A 71 -20.03 -30.11 19.35
CA ALA A 71 -19.84 -30.71 20.67
C ALA A 71 -20.96 -31.71 21.00
N TYR A 72 -22.22 -31.39 20.69
CA TYR A 72 -23.36 -32.28 20.86
C TYR A 72 -23.22 -33.54 20.01
N ALA A 73 -22.87 -33.40 18.72
CA ALA A 73 -22.67 -34.52 17.82
C ALA A 73 -21.55 -35.47 18.29
N ARG A 74 -20.46 -34.91 18.84
CA ARG A 74 -19.38 -35.71 19.45
C ARG A 74 -19.85 -36.45 20.70
N GLN A 75 -20.56 -35.78 21.61
CA GLN A 75 -21.09 -36.43 22.82
C GLN A 75 -22.05 -37.57 22.47
N THR A 76 -22.94 -37.39 21.50
CA THR A 76 -23.86 -38.46 21.07
C THR A 76 -23.13 -39.65 20.44
N THR A 77 -22.04 -39.41 19.69
CA THR A 77 -21.24 -40.51 19.11
C THR A 77 -20.38 -41.22 20.15
N THR A 78 -19.90 -40.52 21.19
CA THR A 78 -19.19 -41.17 22.31
C THR A 78 -20.13 -41.91 23.26
N ALA A 79 -21.38 -41.47 23.39
CA ALA A 79 -22.39 -42.13 24.20
C ALA A 79 -23.01 -43.38 23.51
N GLN A 80 -22.79 -43.54 22.21
CA GLN A 80 -23.24 -44.69 21.43
C GLN A 80 -22.14 -45.73 21.17
N ALA A 81 -20.90 -45.48 21.60
CA ALA A 81 -19.77 -46.40 21.54
C ALA A 81 -19.59 -47.13 22.88
#